data_AF-A0A7V9MSS9-F1
#
_entry.id   AF-A0A7V9MSS9-F1
#
_cell.length_a   1.000
_cell.length_b   1.000
_cell.length_c   1.000
_cell.angle_alpha   90.00
_cell.angle_beta   90.00
_cell.angle_gamma   90.00
#
_symmetry.space_group_name_H-M   'P 1'
#
loop_
_entity.id
_entity.type
_entity.pdbx_description
1 polymer ?
#
loop_
_entity_poly.entity_id
_entity_poly.type
_entity_poly.pdbx_seq_one_letter_code
_entity_poly.pdbx_strand_id
1 'polypeptide(L)'
;HQHASLQGALQVAAGIEIKRAGRFLVVMDTLVTLAPLLGLLGTITGLMKSFSFLGNEELAVAAVTGGIAEALIATACGLGIAIFALIPFNFFGSRVSNLEFELQTAATNLEVMLQSRENKPHRDAEVVTS
;
A
#
# COMPACT_ATOMS: atom_id res chain seq x y z
N HIS A 1 23.23 28.73 6.78
CA HIS A 1 21.82 28.71 6.34
C HIS A 1 21.58 28.05 4.97
N GLN A 2 22.58 27.81 4.11
CA GLN A 2 22.37 27.16 2.79
C GLN A 2 22.10 25.64 2.87
N HIS A 3 22.70 24.91 3.81
CA HIS A 3 22.58 23.43 3.90
C HIS A 3 21.16 22.93 4.21
N ALA A 4 20.42 23.62 5.08
CA ALA A 4 19.04 23.27 5.42
C ALA A 4 18.09 23.35 4.22
N SER A 5 18.38 24.24 3.25
CA SER A 5 17.55 24.38 2.05
C SER A 5 17.76 23.24 1.05
N LEU A 6 19.00 22.74 0.91
CA LEU A 6 19.31 21.65 -0.01
C LEU A 6 18.77 20.32 0.52
N GLN A 7 19.00 20.02 1.80
CA GLN A 7 18.49 18.81 2.46
C GLN A 7 16.96 18.78 2.42
N GLY A 8 16.32 19.89 2.75
CA GLY A 8 14.86 20.02 2.67
C GLY A 8 14.32 19.84 1.25
N ALA A 9 14.98 20.43 0.24
CA ALA A 9 14.58 20.27 -1.16
C ALA A 9 14.72 18.80 -1.63
N LEU A 10 15.78 18.11 -1.21
CA LEU A 10 16.04 16.71 -1.57
C LEU A 10 15.03 15.76 -0.91
N GLN A 11 14.71 15.99 0.37
CA GLN A 11 13.64 15.25 1.06
C GLN A 11 12.27 15.46 0.41
N VAL A 12 11.93 16.70 0.04
CA VAL A 12 10.66 16.99 -0.67
C VAL A 12 10.62 16.29 -2.03
N ALA A 13 11.69 16.35 -2.81
CA ALA A 13 11.78 15.69 -4.10
C ALA A 13 11.65 14.16 -3.98
N ALA A 14 12.37 13.55 -3.02
CA ALA A 14 12.26 12.12 -2.72
C ALA A 14 10.83 11.74 -2.31
N GLY A 15 10.19 12.53 -1.45
CA GLY A 15 8.81 12.30 -1.02
C GLY A 15 7.80 12.37 -2.17
N ILE A 16 7.99 13.28 -3.14
CA ILE A 16 7.15 13.34 -4.34
C ILE A 16 7.29 12.08 -5.19
N GLU A 17 8.51 11.57 -5.36
CA GLU A 17 8.77 10.37 -6.17
C GLU A 17 8.20 9.12 -5.50
N ILE A 18 8.41 8.94 -4.19
CA ILE A 18 7.83 7.84 -3.41
C ILE A 18 6.30 7.89 -3.49
N LYS A 19 5.69 9.07 -3.34
CA LYS A 19 4.24 9.24 -3.46
C LYS A 19 3.73 8.90 -4.86
N ARG A 20 4.48 9.23 -5.90
CA ARG A 20 4.14 8.87 -7.29
C ARG A 20 4.22 7.36 -7.50
N ALA A 21 5.28 6.72 -7.02
CA ALA A 21 5.47 5.27 -7.09
C ALA A 21 4.40 4.50 -6.32
N GLY A 22 3.99 5.01 -5.15
CA GLY A 22 2.96 4.42 -4.29
C GLY A 22 1.51 4.73 -4.66
N ARG A 23 1.24 5.51 -5.71
CA ARG A 23 -0.13 5.99 -6.02
C ARG A 23 -1.16 4.87 -6.15
N PHE A 24 -0.77 3.75 -6.77
CA PHE A 24 -1.68 2.62 -6.99
C PHE A 24 -1.80 1.67 -5.79
N LEU A 25 -0.88 1.75 -4.82
CA LEU A 25 -0.94 0.91 -3.61
C LEU A 25 -2.18 1.20 -2.78
N VAL A 26 -2.60 2.47 -2.71
CA VAL A 26 -3.82 2.87 -1.98
C VAL A 26 -5.07 2.20 -2.58
N VAL A 27 -5.13 2.10 -3.91
CA VAL A 27 -6.25 1.43 -4.61
C VAL A 27 -6.22 -0.07 -4.34
N MET A 28 -5.04 -0.69 -4.37
CA MET A 28 -4.88 -2.11 -4.07
C MET A 28 -5.26 -2.43 -2.63
N ASP A 29 -4.83 -1.62 -1.66
CA ASP A 29 -5.22 -1.75 -0.24
C ASP A 29 -6.74 -1.68 -0.07
N THR A 30 -7.36 -0.72 -0.75
CA THR A 30 -8.80 -0.55 -0.78
C THR A 30 -9.51 -1.78 -1.36
N LEU A 31 -8.96 -2.41 -2.40
CA LEU A 31 -9.54 -3.65 -2.97
C LEU A 31 -9.37 -4.85 -2.03
N VAL A 32 -8.21 -5.00 -1.40
CA VAL A 32 -7.94 -6.08 -0.43
C VAL A 32 -8.90 -6.01 0.75
N THR A 33 -9.22 -4.80 1.20
CA THR A 33 -10.13 -4.57 2.34
C THR A 33 -11.61 -4.58 1.94
N LEU A 34 -11.98 -4.03 0.79
CA LEU A 34 -13.39 -3.97 0.35
C LEU A 34 -13.90 -5.30 -0.21
N ALA A 35 -13.08 -6.09 -0.91
CA ALA A 35 -13.57 -7.30 -1.56
C ALA A 35 -14.22 -8.32 -0.60
N PRO A 36 -13.66 -8.60 0.60
CA PRO A 36 -14.32 -9.45 1.60
C PRO A 36 -15.61 -8.83 2.15
N LEU A 37 -15.64 -7.50 2.32
CA LEU A 37 -16.83 -6.79 2.80
C LEU A 37 -17.97 -6.87 1.78
N LEU A 38 -17.66 -6.78 0.48
CA LEU A 38 -18.65 -6.99 -0.58
C LEU A 38 -19.13 -8.45 -0.63
N GLY A 39 -18.27 -9.43 -0.38
CA GLY A 39 -18.66 -10.83 -0.26
C GLY A 39 -19.62 -11.05 0.92
N LEU A 40 -19.32 -10.47 2.08
CA LEU A 40 -20.20 -10.47 3.25
C LEU A 40 -21.53 -9.79 2.94
N LEU A 41 -21.55 -8.63 2.28
CA LEU A 41 -22.78 -7.98 1.84
C LEU A 41 -23.62 -8.91 0.95
N GLY A 42 -22.97 -9.63 0.04
CA GLY A 42 -23.60 -10.68 -0.77
C GLY A 42 -24.29 -11.74 0.08
N THR A 43 -23.65 -12.20 1.16
CA THR A 43 -24.30 -13.16 2.08
C THR A 43 -25.57 -12.62 2.71
N ILE A 44 -25.56 -11.35 3.12
CA ILE A 44 -26.70 -10.72 3.78
C ILE A 44 -27.86 -10.65 2.79
N THR A 45 -27.60 -10.20 1.57
CA THR A 45 -28.64 -10.10 0.54
C THR A 45 -29.19 -11.46 0.11
N GLY A 46 -28.35 -12.49 -0.03
CA GLY A 46 -28.75 -13.86 -0.35
C GLY A 46 -29.63 -14.48 0.76
N LEU A 47 -29.23 -14.31 2.02
CA LEU A 47 -30.01 -14.77 3.16
C LEU A 47 -31.34 -14.01 3.31
N MET A 48 -31.36 -12.68 3.10
CA MET A 48 -32.60 -11.90 3.09
C MET A 48 -33.58 -12.41 2.03
N LYS A 49 -33.07 -12.75 0.84
CA LYS A 49 -33.87 -13.32 -0.24
C LYS A 49 -34.39 -14.72 0.14
N SER A 50 -33.57 -15.58 0.74
CA SER A 50 -34.03 -16.88 1.27
C SER A 50 -35.17 -16.73 2.27
N PHE A 51 -35.10 -15.77 3.19
CA PHE A 51 -36.14 -15.53 4.18
C PHE A 51 -37.46 -15.01 3.58
N SER A 52 -37.44 -14.38 2.42
CA SER A 52 -38.68 -13.95 1.75
C SER A 52 -39.55 -15.12 1.25
N PHE A 53 -38.97 -16.31 1.13
CA PHE A 53 -39.70 -17.53 0.73
C PHE A 53 -40.23 -18.33 1.93
N LEU A 54 -39.84 -17.97 3.16
CA LEU A 54 -40.44 -18.55 4.37
C LEU A 54 -41.88 -18.04 4.48
N GLY A 55 -42.85 -18.91 4.17
CA GLY A 55 -44.27 -18.59 4.17
C GLY A 55 -45.07 -19.38 3.13
N ASN A 56 -44.41 -19.91 2.08
CA ASN A 56 -45.02 -20.82 1.12
C ASN A 56 -44.49 -22.25 1.35
N GLU A 57 -45.31 -23.11 1.99
CA GLU A 57 -44.90 -24.42 2.49
C GLU A 57 -44.40 -25.41 1.41
N GLU A 58 -44.90 -25.33 0.17
CA GLU A 58 -44.58 -26.30 -0.88
C GLU A 58 -43.18 -26.14 -1.51
N LEU A 59 -42.61 -24.93 -1.51
CA LEU A 59 -41.34 -24.63 -2.20
C LEU A 59 -40.26 -24.03 -1.30
N ALA A 60 -40.55 -23.83 0.00
CA ALA A 60 -39.66 -23.13 0.92
C ALA A 60 -38.27 -23.79 1.05
N VAL A 61 -38.18 -25.12 1.09
CA VAL A 61 -36.90 -25.82 1.34
C VAL A 61 -35.90 -25.64 0.18
N ALA A 62 -36.36 -25.82 -1.06
CA ALA A 62 -35.50 -25.67 -2.24
C ALA A 62 -35.09 -24.19 -2.46
N ALA A 63 -36.01 -23.25 -2.24
CA ALA A 63 -35.72 -21.82 -2.38
C ALA A 63 -34.71 -21.33 -1.33
N VAL A 64 -34.87 -21.76 -0.08
CA VAL A 64 -33.97 -21.38 1.03
C VAL A 64 -32.56 -21.93 0.82
N THR A 65 -32.45 -23.22 0.47
CA THR A 65 -31.14 -23.85 0.20
C THR A 65 -30.43 -23.21 -0.99
N GLY A 66 -31.17 -22.80 -2.02
CA GLY A 66 -30.65 -22.02 -3.15
C GLY A 66 -30.04 -20.69 -2.74
N GLY A 67 -30.74 -19.86 -1.96
CA GLY A 67 -30.21 -18.56 -1.53
C GLY A 67 -29.06 -18.65 -0.52
N ILE A 68 -28.98 -19.73 0.26
CA ILE A 68 -27.79 -20.03 1.09
C ILE A 68 -26.59 -20.37 0.20
N ALA A 69 -26.78 -21.18 -0.86
CA ALA A 69 -25.71 -21.48 -1.80
C ALA A 69 -25.20 -20.21 -2.52
N GLU A 70 -26.11 -19.33 -2.93
CA GLU A 70 -25.77 -18.03 -3.54
C GLU A 70 -24.94 -17.16 -2.57
N ALA A 71 -25.34 -17.10 -1.28
CA ALA A 71 -24.59 -16.42 -0.23
C ALA A 71 -23.16 -16.97 -0.06
N LEU A 72 -22.98 -18.29 -0.06
CA LEU A 72 -21.66 -18.92 0.08
C LEU A 72 -20.76 -18.63 -1.12
N ILE A 73 -21.31 -18.65 -2.34
CA ILE A 73 -20.56 -18.28 -3.55
C ILE A 73 -20.11 -16.82 -3.49
N ALA A 74 -20.98 -15.90 -3.04
CA ALA A 74 -20.62 -14.49 -2.90
C ALA A 74 -19.44 -14.28 -1.93
N THR A 75 -19.41 -15.02 -0.81
CA THR A 75 -18.27 -14.99 0.13
C THR A 75 -17.00 -15.50 -0.52
N ALA A 76 -17.08 -16.65 -1.18
CA ALA A 76 -15.93 -17.28 -1.83
C ALA A 76 -15.33 -16.36 -2.91
N CYS A 77 -16.18 -15.67 -3.69
CA CYS A 77 -15.74 -14.68 -4.66
C CYS A 77 -15.07 -13.47 -4.01
N GLY A 78 -15.68 -12.89 -2.96
CA GLY A 78 -15.10 -11.73 -2.25
C GLY A 78 -13.74 -12.04 -1.63
N LEU A 79 -13.60 -13.22 -1.02
CA LEU A 79 -12.33 -13.68 -0.45
C LEU A 79 -11.31 -14.01 -1.55
N GLY A 80 -11.74 -14.65 -2.63
CA GLY A 80 -10.88 -14.96 -3.78
C GLY A 80 -10.28 -13.69 -4.39
N ILE A 81 -11.09 -12.68 -4.66
CA ILE A 81 -10.62 -11.38 -5.18
C ILE A 81 -9.62 -10.74 -4.22
N ALA A 82 -9.89 -10.74 -2.91
CA ALA A 82 -8.99 -10.20 -1.89
C ALA A 82 -7.62 -10.89 -1.89
N ILE A 83 -7.61 -12.23 -1.96
CA ILE A 83 -6.38 -13.04 -2.00
C ILE A 83 -5.58 -12.72 -3.27
N PHE A 84 -6.24 -12.65 -4.43
CA PHE A 84 -5.56 -12.30 -5.68
C PHE A 84 -4.99 -10.88 -5.67
N ALA A 85 -5.69 -9.92 -5.05
CA ALA A 85 -5.22 -8.53 -4.91
C ALA A 85 -4.07 -8.40 -3.89
N LEU A 86 -4.00 -9.28 -2.90
CA LEU A 86 -2.98 -9.26 -1.84
C LEU A 86 -1.56 -9.50 -2.40
N ILE A 87 -1.42 -10.36 -3.42
CA ILE A 87 -0.13 -10.69 -4.04
C ILE A 87 0.56 -9.44 -4.64
N PRO A 88 -0.06 -8.72 -5.61
CA PRO A 88 0.53 -7.50 -6.16
C PRO A 88 0.64 -6.40 -5.10
N PHE A 89 -0.30 -6.27 -4.17
CA PHE A 89 -0.22 -5.28 -3.10
C PHE A 89 1.08 -5.41 -2.29
N ASN A 90 1.40 -6.62 -1.82
CA ASN A 90 2.65 -6.86 -1.09
C ASN A 90 3.88 -6.69 -1.97
N PHE A 91 3.84 -7.15 -3.22
CA PHE A 91 4.96 -7.04 -4.14
C PHE A 91 5.32 -5.57 -4.44
N PHE A 92 4.33 -4.77 -4.85
CA PHE A 92 4.54 -3.35 -5.13
C PHE A 92 4.84 -2.55 -3.85
N GLY A 93 4.25 -2.93 -2.71
CA GLY A 93 4.56 -2.32 -1.41
C GLY A 93 6.04 -2.49 -1.04
N SER A 94 6.57 -3.69 -1.20
CA SER A 94 7.99 -3.96 -0.98
C SER A 94 8.89 -3.15 -1.94
N ARG A 95 8.49 -3.00 -3.21
CA ARG A 95 9.24 -2.18 -4.18
C ARG A 95 9.29 -0.71 -3.81
N VAL A 96 8.17 -0.13 -3.37
CA VAL A 96 8.11 1.28 -2.93
C VAL A 96 8.95 1.49 -1.67
N SER A 97 8.90 0.55 -0.71
CA SER A 97 9.74 0.60 0.48
C SER A 97 11.24 0.52 0.17
N ASN A 98 11.64 -0.33 -0.78
CA ASN A 98 13.03 -0.38 -1.24
C ASN A 98 13.46 0.92 -1.91
N LEU A 99 12.60 1.53 -2.74
CA LEU A 99 12.87 2.82 -3.36
C LEU A 99 13.05 3.93 -2.31
N GLU A 100 12.20 3.95 -1.28
CA GLU A 100 12.33 4.88 -0.16
C GLU A 100 13.68 4.72 0.55
N PHE A 101 14.08 3.48 0.83
CA PHE A 101 15.37 3.19 1.46
C PHE A 101 16.56 3.64 0.61
N GLU A 102 16.52 3.39 -0.71
CA GLU A 102 17.56 3.85 -1.65
C GLU A 102 17.67 5.37 -1.68
N LEU A 103 16.54 6.08 -1.74
CA LEU A 103 16.51 7.55 -1.75
C LEU A 103 17.04 8.15 -0.44
N GLN A 104 16.66 7.58 0.71
CA GLN A 104 17.16 8.01 2.02
C GLN A 104 18.68 7.78 2.15
N THR A 105 19.16 6.63 1.67
CA THR A 105 20.60 6.31 1.67
C THR A 105 21.38 7.27 0.78
N ALA A 106 20.87 7.55 -0.43
CA ALA A 106 21.49 8.51 -1.34
C ALA A 106 21.55 9.93 -0.76
N ALA A 107 20.46 10.38 -0.12
CA ALA A 107 20.41 11.68 0.55
C ALA A 107 21.44 11.78 1.70
N THR A 108 21.52 10.74 2.52
CA THR A 108 22.47 10.66 3.65
C THR A 108 23.91 10.67 3.15
N ASN A 109 24.24 9.87 2.14
CA ASN A 109 25.59 9.84 1.57
C ASN A 109 26.00 11.20 1.00
N LEU A 110 25.09 11.88 0.30
CA LEU A 110 25.37 13.21 -0.23
C LEU A 110 25.62 14.22 0.91
N GLU A 111 24.86 14.16 2.00
CA GLU A 111 25.07 15.01 3.18
C GLU A 111 26.46 14.80 3.79
N VAL A 112 26.87 13.54 3.98
CA VAL A 112 28.22 13.20 4.49
C VAL A 112 29.32 13.72 3.55
N MET A 113 29.15 13.61 2.23
CA MET A 113 30.11 14.12 1.25
C MET A 113 30.21 15.65 1.26
N LEU A 114 29.09 16.36 1.42
CA LEU A 114 29.05 17.83 1.50
C LEU A 114 29.70 18.33 2.80
N GLN A 115 29.37 17.70 3.94
CA GLN A 115 30.03 18.00 5.22
C GLN A 115 31.55 17.76 5.15
N SER A 116 31.97 16.68 4.49
CA SER A 116 33.41 16.37 4.30
C SER A 116 34.14 17.38 3.40
N ARG A 117 33.44 18.03 2.46
CA ARG A 117 34.02 19.11 1.65
C ARG A 117 34.10 20.44 2.38
N GLU A 118 33.11 20.75 3.21
CA GLU A 118 33.09 21.97 4.01
C GLU A 118 34.10 21.91 5.17
N ASN A 119 34.37 20.70 5.69
CA ASN A 119 35.34 20.47 6.76
C ASN A 119 36.82 20.41 6.28
N LYS A 120 37.13 20.95 5.09
CA LYS A 120 38.50 21.28 4.66
C LYS A 120 38.80 22.79 4.80
N PRO A 121 39.11 23.31 6.00
CA PRO A 121 39.86 24.54 6.14
C PRO A 121 41.36 24.24 6.33
N HIS A 122 42.20 24.76 5.43
CA HIS A 122 43.64 25.07 5.57
C HIS A 122 44.52 24.15 6.46
N ARG A 123 44.95 22.98 5.98
CA ARG A 123 46.12 22.24 6.53
C ARG A 123 47.34 22.19 5.60
N ASP A 124 47.32 22.96 4.52
CA ASP A 124 48.41 22.96 3.52
C ASP A 124 49.24 24.28 3.53
N ALA A 125 49.03 25.17 4.49
CA ALA A 125 49.74 26.47 4.55
C ALA A 125 50.83 26.58 5.64
N GLU A 126 51.11 25.52 6.42
CA GLU A 126 52.07 25.59 7.54
C GLU A 126 53.27 24.62 7.41
N VAL A 127 53.54 24.10 6.20
CA VAL A 127 54.70 23.18 5.96
C VAL A 127 55.82 23.83 5.13
N VAL A 128 55.72 25.12 4.77
CA VAL A 128 56.72 25.79 3.91
C VAL A 128 57.58 26.84 4.64
N THR A 129 57.37 27.06 5.93
CA THR A 129 58.22 27.99 6.72
C THR A 129 58.57 27.42 8.09
N SER A 130 59.48 26.45 8.15
CA SER A 130 60.36 26.18 9.30
C SER A 130 61.54 25.33 8.83
#